data_AF-A0A9P8D6Q5-F1
#
_entry.id   AF-A0A9P8D6Q5-F1
#
_cell.length_a   1.000
_cell.length_b   1.000
_cell.length_c   1.000
_cell.angle_alpha   90.00
_cell.angle_beta   90.00
_cell.angle_gamma   90.00
#
_symmetry.space_group_name_H-M   'P 1'
#
loop_
_entity.id
_entity.type
_entity.pdbx_description
1 polymer ?
#
loop_
_entity_poly.entity_id
_entity_poly.type
_entity_poly.pdbx_seq_one_letter_code
_entity_poly.pdbx_strand_id
1 'polypeptide(L)'
;MTTSLEKADGHENISTTVADHVVITTIQQTRRGLSPRHVQLMTIAGGIGVDLFVGVGGVLSKAGPLPLIIGYLIYGLGFIWPTMLNIAEMAAWLPIRGSIYELASLFVDPALGFAMGWTYFYAGAMLVCTECVDVATVMQYWNTDINPAVWIAIASYLCYFMNMVAVRWYGEAEFIMGSTKILLILGLIMATFVTMVGGNPHHDAYGFRNWKNGDTAHEYYAEGATGISLSNCICVRYAVFTIGGPDIISLSAGEIRNPRKTIPKVAKLIVGRILFFYVVGILAVGIICNSRGLGRLR
;
A
#
# COMPACT_ATOMS: atom_id res chain seq x y z
N MET A 1 -60.20 -14.51 1.14
CA MET A 1 -60.17 -15.88 0.61
C MET A 1 -58.71 -16.24 0.44
N THR A 2 -58.19 -17.09 1.32
CA THR A 2 -56.78 -17.46 1.44
C THR A 2 -56.47 -18.61 0.48
N THR A 3 -55.53 -18.39 -0.43
CA THR A 3 -54.87 -19.46 -1.20
C THR A 3 -53.36 -19.31 -1.02
N SER A 4 -52.82 -20.24 -0.24
CA SER A 4 -51.41 -20.53 -0.06
C SER A 4 -50.88 -21.31 -1.26
N LEU A 5 -49.80 -20.83 -1.87
CA LEU A 5 -48.86 -21.68 -2.60
C LEU A 5 -47.44 -21.28 -2.21
N GLU A 6 -46.73 -22.27 -1.67
CA GLU A 6 -45.35 -22.22 -1.25
C GLU A 6 -44.46 -22.69 -2.42
N LYS A 7 -43.35 -21.96 -2.60
CA LYS A 7 -41.99 -22.35 -3.03
C LYS A 7 -41.48 -22.05 -4.44
N ALA A 8 -40.28 -21.46 -4.37
CA ALA A 8 -39.13 -21.51 -5.28
C ALA A 8 -39.16 -20.59 -6.51
N ASP A 9 -38.77 -19.33 -6.34
CA ASP A 9 -37.50 -18.81 -6.85
C ASP A 9 -37.35 -17.31 -6.51
N GLY A 10 -36.10 -16.91 -6.24
CA GLY A 10 -35.74 -15.63 -5.62
C GLY A 10 -35.91 -14.40 -6.51
N HIS A 11 -37.14 -13.95 -6.70
CA HIS A 11 -37.44 -12.60 -7.18
C HIS A 11 -38.07 -11.79 -6.04
N GLU A 12 -37.28 -10.89 -5.44
CA GLU A 12 -37.78 -9.91 -4.48
C GLU A 12 -38.74 -8.94 -5.17
N ASN A 13 -39.97 -8.92 -4.68
CA ASN A 13 -41.05 -8.06 -5.14
C ASN A 13 -40.72 -6.58 -4.88
N ILE A 14 -40.68 -5.78 -5.94
CA ILE A 14 -40.62 -4.32 -5.86
C ILE A 14 -42.00 -3.81 -5.43
N SER A 15 -42.18 -3.50 -4.15
CA SER A 15 -43.34 -2.74 -3.67
C SER A 15 -43.01 -1.24 -3.69
N THR A 16 -43.43 -0.54 -4.74
CA THR A 16 -43.35 0.92 -4.82
C THR A 16 -44.53 1.52 -4.06
N THR A 17 -44.36 1.83 -2.78
CA THR A 17 -45.29 2.74 -2.07
C THR A 17 -44.84 4.17 -2.34
N VAL A 18 -45.59 4.87 -3.19
CA VAL A 18 -45.45 6.31 -3.42
C VAL A 18 -46.15 7.03 -2.27
N ALA A 19 -45.36 7.63 -1.38
CA ALA A 19 -45.82 8.63 -0.43
C ALA A 19 -44.84 9.83 -0.46
N ASP A 20 -45.39 10.98 -0.83
CA ASP A 20 -44.88 12.35 -0.86
C ASP A 20 -43.39 12.62 -0.54
N HIS A 21 -42.69 13.14 -1.55
CA HIS A 21 -41.49 14.00 -1.48
C HIS A 21 -40.28 13.59 -0.62
N VAL A 22 -39.96 12.29 -0.53
CA VAL A 22 -38.59 11.86 -0.20
C VAL A 22 -38.14 10.82 -1.21
N VAL A 23 -37.22 11.19 -2.10
CA VAL A 23 -36.47 10.21 -2.90
C VAL A 23 -35.53 9.48 -1.93
N ILE A 24 -36.03 8.43 -1.29
CA ILE A 24 -35.17 7.48 -0.59
C ILE A 24 -34.48 6.68 -1.70
N THR A 25 -33.34 7.19 -2.17
CA THR A 25 -32.41 6.40 -2.98
C THR A 25 -32.12 5.14 -2.20
N THR A 26 -32.69 4.02 -2.62
CA THR A 26 -32.50 2.73 -1.97
C THR A 26 -31.06 2.32 -2.27
N ILE A 27 -30.13 2.73 -1.40
CA ILE A 27 -28.70 2.41 -1.53
C ILE A 27 -28.62 0.88 -1.57
N GLN A 28 -28.18 0.32 -2.70
CA GLN A 28 -28.00 -1.11 -2.88
C GLN A 28 -27.33 -1.73 -1.64
N GLN A 29 -28.03 -2.61 -0.95
CA GLN A 29 -27.51 -3.33 0.21
C GLN A 29 -26.68 -4.55 -0.27
N THR A 30 -25.42 -4.34 -0.64
CA THR A 30 -24.41 -5.41 -0.65
C THR A 30 -24.40 -6.13 0.70
N ARG A 31 -24.45 -7.46 0.72
CA ARG A 31 -24.38 -8.23 1.97
C ARG A 31 -23.04 -7.96 2.66
N ARG A 32 -23.08 -7.53 3.93
CA ARG A 32 -21.88 -7.39 4.78
C ARG A 32 -21.26 -8.77 5.01
N GLY A 33 -20.32 -9.16 4.14
CA GLY A 33 -19.70 -10.49 4.13
C GLY A 33 -18.25 -10.52 4.61
N LEU A 34 -17.61 -9.36 4.78
CA LEU A 34 -16.18 -9.31 5.06
C LEU A 34 -15.90 -9.65 6.54
N SER A 35 -15.22 -10.78 6.74
CA SER A 35 -14.74 -11.22 8.06
C SER A 35 -13.67 -10.25 8.58
N PRO A 36 -13.64 -9.94 9.90
CA PRO A 36 -12.60 -9.11 10.49
C PRO A 36 -11.16 -9.57 10.19
N ARG A 37 -10.95 -10.88 10.00
CA ARG A 37 -9.63 -11.44 9.64
C ARG A 37 -9.21 -11.06 8.21
N HIS A 38 -10.13 -11.10 7.24
CA HIS A 38 -9.85 -10.69 5.87
C HIS A 38 -9.52 -9.20 5.79
N VAL A 39 -10.27 -8.37 6.51
CA VAL A 39 -10.02 -6.92 6.59
C VAL A 39 -8.64 -6.64 7.19
N GLN A 40 -8.26 -7.35 8.27
CA GLN A 40 -6.94 -7.18 8.88
C GLN A 40 -5.82 -7.57 7.92
N LEU A 41 -5.94 -8.71 7.24
CA LEU A 41 -4.93 -9.14 6.29
C LEU A 41 -4.83 -8.19 5.10
N MET A 42 -5.96 -7.78 4.52
CA MET A 42 -6.01 -6.80 3.43
C MET A 42 -5.35 -5.48 3.84
N THR A 43 -5.61 -4.98 5.06
CA THR A 43 -4.98 -3.76 5.57
C THR A 43 -3.48 -3.92 5.84
N ILE A 44 -3.03 -5.12 6.23
CA ILE A 44 -1.60 -5.40 6.46
C ILE A 44 -0.87 -5.55 5.11
N ALA A 45 -1.35 -6.44 4.25
CA ALA A 45 -0.74 -6.79 2.97
C ALA A 45 -0.87 -5.68 1.92
N GLY A 46 -2.04 -5.04 1.84
CA GLY A 46 -2.28 -3.88 0.96
C GLY A 46 -1.49 -2.64 1.40
N GLY A 47 -1.07 -2.60 2.66
CA GLY A 47 -0.16 -1.58 3.16
C GLY A 47 1.31 -1.82 2.87
N ILE A 48 1.70 -2.89 2.17
CA ILE A 48 3.08 -3.18 1.73
C ILE A 48 3.16 -2.99 0.21
N GLY A 49 3.78 -1.88 -0.21
CA GLY A 49 4.01 -1.57 -1.63
C GLY A 49 5.12 -2.41 -2.25
N VAL A 50 5.03 -2.68 -3.55
CA VAL A 50 6.06 -3.38 -4.35
C VAL A 50 7.36 -2.60 -4.38
N ASP A 51 7.27 -1.27 -4.35
CA ASP A 51 8.37 -0.32 -4.29
C ASP A 51 9.31 -0.46 -3.11
N LEU A 52 8.85 -1.05 -2.00
CA LEU A 52 9.72 -1.39 -0.87
C LEU A 52 10.82 -2.39 -1.30
N PHE A 53 10.50 -3.26 -2.25
CA PHE A 53 11.40 -4.30 -2.76
C PHE A 53 12.16 -3.86 -4.01
N VAL A 54 11.49 -3.18 -4.95
CA VAL A 54 12.07 -2.88 -6.28
C VAL A 54 12.80 -1.53 -6.29
N GLY A 55 12.16 -0.46 -5.80
CA GLY A 55 12.68 0.90 -5.99
C GLY A 55 13.51 1.48 -4.84
N VAL A 56 13.44 0.90 -3.63
CA VAL A 56 14.16 1.42 -2.44
C VAL A 56 15.67 1.52 -2.67
N GLY A 57 16.27 0.57 -3.39
CA GLY A 57 17.70 0.58 -3.69
C GLY A 57 18.14 1.83 -4.47
N GLY A 58 17.30 2.33 -5.38
CA GLY A 58 17.59 3.54 -6.14
C GLY A 58 17.65 4.79 -5.26
N VAL A 59 16.73 4.93 -4.31
CA VAL A 59 16.73 6.07 -3.37
C VAL A 59 17.81 5.92 -2.31
N LEU A 60 18.04 4.70 -1.82
CA LEU A 60 19.13 4.40 -0.90
C LEU A 60 20.49 4.81 -1.50
N SER A 61 20.71 4.56 -2.78
CA SER A 61 21.97 4.95 -3.44
C SER A 61 22.17 6.46 -3.52
N LYS A 62 21.08 7.22 -3.71
CA LYS A 62 21.10 8.67 -3.87
C LYS A 62 21.19 9.43 -2.56
N ALA A 63 20.50 8.96 -1.52
CA ALA A 63 20.34 9.70 -0.26
C ALA A 63 21.06 9.06 0.93
N GLY A 64 21.39 7.78 0.86
CA GLY A 64 21.94 7.02 1.98
C GLY A 64 20.86 6.49 2.95
N PRO A 65 21.24 5.59 3.85
CA PRO A 65 20.31 4.84 4.70
C PRO A 65 19.64 5.69 5.78
N LEU A 66 20.33 6.68 6.35
CA LEU A 66 19.77 7.49 7.44
C LEU A 66 18.67 8.46 6.95
N PRO A 67 18.89 9.27 5.88
CA PRO A 67 17.82 10.13 5.35
C PRO A 67 16.62 9.32 4.87
N LEU A 68 16.83 8.08 4.42
CA LEU A 68 15.77 7.17 4.03
C LEU A 68 14.89 6.77 5.23
N ILE A 69 15.47 6.32 6.35
CA ILE A 69 14.69 6.03 7.56
C ILE A 69 13.96 7.28 8.06
N ILE A 70 14.66 8.42 8.12
CA ILE A 70 14.07 9.67 8.59
C ILE A 70 12.89 10.08 7.69
N GLY A 71 13.02 9.97 6.37
CA GLY A 71 11.95 10.31 5.43
C GLY A 71 10.69 9.47 5.65
N TYR A 72 10.85 8.16 5.86
CA TYR A 72 9.73 7.26 6.15
C TYR A 72 9.11 7.51 7.54
N LEU A 73 9.92 7.90 8.54
CA LEU A 73 9.41 8.29 9.86
C LEU A 73 8.62 9.60 9.79
N ILE A 74 9.14 10.62 9.09
CA ILE A 74 8.47 11.91 8.91
C ILE A 74 7.11 11.69 8.23
N TYR A 75 7.08 10.96 7.11
CA TYR A 75 5.83 10.73 6.40
C TYR A 75 4.88 9.79 7.17
N GLY A 76 5.39 8.66 7.63
CA GLY A 76 4.61 7.62 8.29
C GLY A 76 4.03 8.06 9.64
N LEU A 77 4.86 8.60 10.54
CA LEU A 77 4.41 9.04 11.87
C LEU A 77 3.86 10.47 11.87
N GLY A 78 4.41 11.36 11.04
CA GLY A 78 4.01 12.77 11.01
C GLY A 78 2.72 13.03 10.23
N PHE A 79 2.48 12.32 9.12
CA PHE A 79 1.33 12.57 8.26
C PHE A 79 0.35 11.41 8.25
N ILE A 80 0.81 10.21 7.87
CA ILE A 80 -0.09 9.07 7.67
C ILE A 80 -0.78 8.67 8.98
N TRP A 81 -0.04 8.49 10.07
CA TRP A 81 -0.63 8.02 11.32
C TRP A 81 -1.74 8.94 11.87
N PRO A 82 -1.54 10.27 12.01
CA PRO A 82 -2.63 11.16 12.42
C PRO A 82 -3.82 11.14 11.45
N THR A 83 -3.56 11.18 10.13
CA THR A 83 -4.63 11.15 9.12
C THR A 83 -5.49 9.90 9.23
N MET A 84 -4.86 8.74 9.47
CA MET A 84 -5.55 7.46 9.68
C MET A 84 -6.47 7.46 10.89
N LEU A 85 -6.01 8.03 12.00
CA LEU A 85 -6.81 8.11 13.23
C LEU A 85 -8.07 8.95 12.99
N ASN A 86 -7.92 10.10 12.32
CA ASN A 86 -9.06 10.96 11.96
C ASN A 86 -10.06 10.22 11.05
N ILE A 87 -9.58 9.57 9.99
CA ILE A 87 -10.46 8.81 9.07
C ILE A 87 -11.13 7.65 9.80
N ALA A 88 -10.41 6.95 10.67
CA ALA A 88 -10.96 5.84 11.43
C ALA A 88 -12.05 6.29 12.40
N GLU A 89 -11.91 7.45 13.03
CA GLU A 89 -12.95 8.04 13.88
C GLU A 89 -14.20 8.41 13.06
N MET A 90 -14.01 9.07 11.91
CA MET A 90 -15.11 9.43 11.00
C MET A 90 -15.84 8.18 10.48
N ALA A 91 -15.10 7.17 10.01
CA ALA A 91 -15.66 5.94 9.46
C ALA A 91 -16.28 5.03 10.53
N ALA A 92 -15.80 5.09 11.78
CA ALA A 92 -16.43 4.39 12.90
C ALA A 92 -17.74 5.08 13.33
N TRP A 93 -17.77 6.41 13.35
CA TRP A 93 -18.95 7.19 13.73
C TRP A 93 -20.07 7.04 12.69
N LEU A 94 -19.72 7.26 11.42
CA LEU A 94 -20.63 7.22 10.28
C LEU A 94 -20.11 6.23 9.22
N PRO A 95 -20.43 4.91 9.36
CA PRO A 95 -20.02 3.89 8.42
C PRO A 95 -20.90 3.93 7.16
N ILE A 96 -20.61 4.87 6.27
CA ILE A 96 -21.26 5.00 4.97
C ILE A 96 -20.63 4.03 3.96
N ARG A 97 -21.42 3.63 2.98
CA ARG A 97 -20.93 3.00 1.76
C ARG A 97 -20.40 4.10 0.85
N GLY A 98 -19.14 4.45 1.05
CA GLY A 98 -18.47 5.51 0.32
C GLY A 98 -17.00 5.52 0.70
N SER A 99 -16.14 5.86 -0.25
CA SER A 99 -14.71 6.02 0.05
C SER A 99 -14.49 7.32 0.84
N ILE A 100 -13.23 7.58 1.18
CA ILE A 100 -12.73 8.81 1.77
C ILE A 100 -13.26 10.11 1.11
N TYR A 101 -13.60 10.11 -0.19
CA TYR A 101 -14.14 11.28 -0.88
C TYR A 101 -15.60 11.58 -0.53
N GLU A 102 -16.39 10.57 -0.15
CA GLU A 102 -17.77 10.79 0.32
C GLU A 102 -17.77 11.48 1.68
N LEU A 103 -16.84 11.06 2.55
CA LEU A 103 -16.61 11.73 3.83
C LEU A 103 -16.12 13.17 3.61
N ALA A 104 -15.25 13.42 2.62
CA ALA A 104 -14.83 14.78 2.30
C ALA A 104 -15.98 15.67 1.79
N SER A 105 -16.87 15.14 0.94
CA SER A 105 -18.07 15.85 0.48
C SER A 105 -18.99 16.23 1.64
N LEU A 106 -19.14 15.35 2.64
CA LEU A 106 -20.06 15.55 3.76
C LEU A 106 -19.51 16.48 4.84
N PHE A 107 -18.22 16.38 5.16
CA PHE A 107 -17.62 17.11 6.28
C PHE A 107 -16.92 18.41 5.88
N VAL A 108 -16.57 18.59 4.60
CA VAL A 108 -15.82 19.76 4.14
C VAL A 108 -16.59 20.53 3.07
N ASP A 109 -16.66 19.99 1.86
CA ASP A 109 -17.36 20.61 0.73
C ASP A 109 -17.55 19.61 -0.42
N PRO A 110 -18.71 19.59 -1.11
CA PRO A 110 -18.94 18.71 -2.26
C PRO A 110 -17.92 18.88 -3.40
N ALA A 111 -17.40 20.09 -3.63
CA ALA A 111 -16.38 20.33 -4.65
C ALA A 111 -15.03 19.71 -4.25
N LEU A 112 -14.68 19.71 -2.96
CA LEU A 112 -13.49 19.01 -2.48
C LEU A 112 -13.62 17.50 -2.67
N GLY A 113 -14.78 16.93 -2.36
CA GLY A 113 -15.03 15.52 -2.59
C GLY A 113 -14.94 15.14 -4.07
N PHE A 114 -15.47 15.97 -4.97
CA PHE A 114 -15.30 15.78 -6.42
C PHE A 114 -13.83 15.83 -6.85
N ALA A 115 -13.07 16.84 -6.39
CA ALA A 115 -11.65 16.99 -6.71
C ALA A 115 -10.80 15.81 -6.19
N MET A 116 -11.09 15.35 -4.98
CA MET A 116 -10.46 14.17 -4.39
C MET A 116 -10.78 12.90 -5.19
N GLY A 117 -12.02 12.73 -5.64
CA GLY A 117 -12.42 11.60 -6.49
C GLY A 117 -11.60 11.51 -7.78
N TRP A 118 -11.43 12.63 -8.47
CA TRP A 118 -10.59 12.70 -9.68
C TRP A 118 -9.11 12.47 -9.40
N THR A 119 -8.59 13.05 -8.32
CA THR A 119 -7.19 12.86 -7.91
C THR A 119 -6.92 11.40 -7.57
N TYR A 120 -7.86 10.74 -6.89
CA TYR A 120 -7.77 9.33 -6.52
C TYR A 120 -7.83 8.41 -7.75
N PHE A 121 -8.74 8.71 -8.69
CA PHE A 121 -8.81 7.98 -9.96
C PHE A 121 -7.49 8.07 -10.74
N TYR A 122 -6.94 9.28 -10.87
CA TYR A 122 -5.66 9.51 -11.55
C TYR A 122 -4.50 8.78 -10.84
N ALA A 123 -4.44 8.85 -9.51
CA ALA A 123 -3.45 8.13 -8.72
C ALA A 123 -3.54 6.61 -8.93
N GLY A 124 -4.75 6.05 -8.93
CA GLY A 124 -4.99 4.63 -9.19
C GLY A 124 -4.56 4.21 -10.59
N ALA A 125 -4.88 5.01 -11.62
CA ALA A 125 -4.46 4.75 -13.00
C ALA A 125 -2.94 4.75 -13.14
N MET A 126 -2.25 5.71 -12.52
CA MET A 126 -0.79 5.81 -12.54
C MET A 126 -0.13 4.66 -11.79
N LEU A 127 -0.73 4.17 -10.70
CA LEU A 127 -0.20 3.05 -9.93
C LEU A 127 -0.15 1.76 -10.77
N VAL A 128 -1.18 1.48 -11.59
CA VAL A 128 -1.17 0.34 -12.52
C VAL A 128 -0.04 0.45 -13.54
N CYS A 129 0.22 1.67 -14.06
CA CYS A 129 1.35 1.91 -14.95
C CYS A 129 2.69 1.63 -14.27
N THR A 130 2.87 2.09 -13.02
CA THR A 130 4.11 1.85 -12.26
C THR A 130 4.36 0.36 -12.02
N GLU A 131 3.33 -0.40 -11.63
CA GLU A 131 3.45 -1.85 -11.42
C GLU A 131 3.90 -2.59 -12.70
N CYS A 132 3.44 -2.15 -13.89
CA CYS A 132 3.91 -2.72 -15.16
C CYS A 132 5.40 -2.41 -15.42
N VAL A 133 5.86 -1.22 -15.03
CA VAL A 133 7.28 -0.82 -15.13
C VAL A 133 8.15 -1.58 -14.14
N ASP A 134 7.63 -1.86 -12.94
CA ASP A 134 8.34 -2.66 -11.94
C ASP A 134 8.55 -4.09 -12.40
N VAL A 135 7.55 -4.71 -13.03
CA VAL A 135 7.71 -6.04 -13.66
C VAL A 135 8.83 -6.02 -14.70
N ALA A 136 8.87 -4.98 -15.54
CA ALA A 136 9.94 -4.84 -16.53
C ALA A 136 11.32 -4.62 -15.91
N THR A 137 11.40 -3.88 -14.79
CA THR A 137 12.63 -3.65 -14.04
C THR A 137 13.14 -4.96 -13.41
N VAL A 138 12.24 -5.75 -12.86
CA VAL A 138 12.54 -7.06 -12.29
C VAL A 138 12.98 -8.04 -13.39
N MET A 139 12.31 -8.10 -14.54
CA MET A 139 12.71 -8.98 -15.65
C MET A 139 14.08 -8.62 -16.23
N GLN A 140 14.43 -7.34 -16.26
CA GLN A 140 15.75 -6.87 -16.69
C GLN A 140 16.89 -7.32 -15.78
N TYR A 141 16.61 -7.79 -14.56
CA TYR A 141 17.62 -8.41 -13.72
C TYR A 141 18.19 -9.69 -14.36
N TRP A 142 17.36 -10.48 -15.05
CA TRP A 142 17.79 -11.73 -15.71
C TRP A 142 18.17 -11.55 -17.17
N ASN A 143 17.52 -10.63 -17.90
CA ASN A 143 17.79 -10.41 -19.31
C ASN A 143 17.70 -8.93 -19.67
N THR A 144 18.84 -8.33 -20.01
CA THR A 144 18.97 -6.93 -20.40
C THR A 144 18.93 -6.69 -21.91
N ASP A 145 18.98 -7.75 -22.73
CA ASP A 145 19.05 -7.64 -24.19
C ASP A 145 17.69 -7.30 -24.81
N ILE A 146 16.61 -7.68 -24.12
CA ILE A 146 15.23 -7.44 -24.56
C ILE A 146 14.80 -6.03 -24.15
N ASN A 147 14.20 -5.30 -25.10
CA ASN A 147 13.67 -3.97 -24.84
C ASN A 147 12.62 -4.00 -23.69
N PRO A 148 12.75 -3.15 -22.66
CA PRO A 148 11.82 -3.08 -21.53
C PRO A 148 10.34 -2.94 -21.94
N ALA A 149 10.07 -2.28 -23.06
CA ALA A 149 8.70 -2.09 -23.58
C ALA A 149 7.98 -3.42 -23.87
N VAL A 150 8.73 -4.48 -24.21
CA VAL A 150 8.16 -5.82 -24.45
C VAL A 150 7.60 -6.39 -23.13
N TRP A 151 8.37 -6.28 -22.05
CA TRP A 151 7.94 -6.74 -20.73
C TRP A 151 6.74 -5.94 -20.21
N ILE A 152 6.74 -4.63 -20.43
CA ILE A 152 5.60 -3.75 -20.08
C ILE A 152 4.35 -4.20 -20.86
N ALA A 153 4.46 -4.40 -22.18
CA ALA A 153 3.33 -4.81 -23.01
C ALA A 153 2.75 -6.17 -22.56
N ILE A 154 3.60 -7.14 -22.23
CA ILE A 154 3.19 -8.44 -21.71
C ILE A 154 2.47 -8.29 -20.36
N ALA A 155 3.05 -7.52 -19.43
CA ALA A 155 2.46 -7.29 -18.11
C ALA A 155 1.10 -6.59 -18.20
N SER A 156 0.98 -5.55 -19.03
CA SER A 156 -0.28 -4.84 -19.25
C SER A 156 -1.35 -5.73 -19.90
N TYR A 157 -0.96 -6.55 -20.89
CA TYR A 157 -1.89 -7.50 -21.52
C TYR A 157 -2.40 -8.56 -20.52
N LEU A 158 -1.51 -9.11 -19.69
CA LEU A 158 -1.89 -10.07 -18.66
C LEU A 158 -2.82 -9.44 -17.62
N CYS A 159 -2.53 -8.21 -17.19
CA CYS A 159 -3.37 -7.46 -16.26
C CYS A 159 -4.78 -7.26 -16.85
N TYR A 160 -4.86 -6.84 -18.12
CA TYR A 160 -6.14 -6.68 -18.83
C TYR A 160 -6.91 -8.01 -18.91
N PHE A 161 -6.26 -9.10 -19.28
CA PHE A 161 -6.88 -10.42 -19.38
C PHE A 161 -7.40 -10.92 -18.03
N MET A 162 -6.62 -10.76 -16.95
CA MET A 162 -7.04 -11.14 -15.60
C MET A 162 -8.25 -10.34 -15.14
N ASN A 163 -8.33 -9.05 -15.48
CA ASN A 163 -9.51 -8.22 -15.17
C ASN A 163 -10.79 -8.75 -15.85
N MET A 164 -10.69 -9.38 -17.02
CA MET A 164 -11.85 -9.95 -17.71
C MET A 164 -12.32 -11.30 -17.13
N VAL A 165 -11.39 -12.16 -16.69
CA VAL A 165 -11.70 -13.57 -16.37
C VAL A 165 -11.82 -13.83 -14.86
N ALA A 166 -11.09 -13.09 -14.02
CA ALA A 166 -10.79 -13.50 -12.65
C ALA A 166 -11.59 -12.79 -11.55
N VAL A 167 -12.66 -12.04 -11.86
CA VAL A 167 -13.42 -11.26 -10.85
C VAL A 167 -13.89 -12.12 -9.67
N ARG A 168 -14.20 -13.41 -9.91
CA ARG A 168 -14.62 -14.36 -8.86
C ARG A 168 -13.47 -14.93 -8.02
N TRP A 169 -12.24 -14.97 -8.55
CA TRP A 169 -11.06 -15.53 -7.89
C TRP A 169 -10.16 -14.45 -7.28
N TYR A 170 -10.46 -13.18 -7.53
CA TYR A 170 -9.67 -12.04 -7.10
C TYR A 170 -9.37 -12.03 -5.60
N GLY A 171 -10.36 -12.33 -4.76
CA GLY A 171 -10.18 -12.33 -3.30
C GLY A 171 -9.22 -13.42 -2.78
N GLU A 172 -9.20 -14.59 -3.41
CA GLU A 172 -8.23 -15.65 -3.05
C GLU A 172 -6.84 -15.32 -3.58
N ALA A 173 -6.74 -14.77 -4.79
CA ALA A 173 -5.47 -14.31 -5.36
C ALA A 173 -4.83 -13.21 -4.50
N GLU A 174 -5.62 -12.23 -4.04
CA GLU A 174 -5.16 -11.16 -3.14
C GLU A 174 -4.66 -11.72 -1.80
N PHE A 175 -5.36 -12.71 -1.24
CA PHE A 175 -4.92 -13.39 -0.02
C PHE A 175 -3.55 -14.06 -0.20
N ILE A 176 -3.37 -14.80 -1.29
CA ILE A 176 -2.12 -15.50 -1.59
C ILE A 176 -0.99 -14.50 -1.83
N MET A 177 -1.20 -13.51 -2.71
CA MET A 177 -0.19 -12.48 -3.01
C MET A 177 0.18 -11.67 -1.76
N GLY A 178 -0.81 -11.31 -0.93
CA GLY A 178 -0.58 -10.61 0.32
C GLY A 178 0.23 -11.42 1.34
N SER A 179 -0.04 -12.72 1.43
CA SER A 179 0.74 -13.64 2.27
C SER A 179 2.18 -13.75 1.79
N THR A 180 2.39 -13.84 0.47
CA THR A 180 3.74 -13.88 -0.14
C THR A 180 4.54 -12.62 0.19
N LYS A 181 3.94 -11.42 0.14
CA LYS A 181 4.62 -10.16 0.54
C LYS A 181 5.14 -10.20 1.97
N ILE A 182 4.33 -10.73 2.90
CA ILE A 182 4.71 -10.88 4.31
C ILE A 182 5.85 -11.90 4.46
N LEU A 183 5.82 -13.00 3.71
CA LEU A 183 6.92 -13.97 3.72
C LEU A 183 8.22 -13.39 3.17
N LEU A 184 8.14 -12.58 2.10
CA LEU A 184 9.31 -11.94 1.50
C LEU A 184 9.98 -10.94 2.45
N ILE A 185 9.22 -10.12 3.15
CA ILE A 185 9.80 -9.16 4.11
C ILE A 185 10.39 -9.86 5.34
N LEU A 186 9.76 -10.92 5.85
CA LEU A 186 10.33 -11.74 6.90
C LEU A 186 11.60 -12.45 6.43
N GLY A 187 11.60 -12.97 5.20
CA GLY A 187 12.77 -13.56 4.56
C GLY A 187 13.91 -12.56 4.42
N LEU A 188 13.64 -11.32 4.01
CA LEU A 188 14.62 -10.24 3.94
C LEU A 188 15.23 -9.93 5.30
N ILE A 189 14.40 -9.76 6.34
CA ILE A 189 14.88 -9.47 7.70
C ILE A 189 15.76 -10.61 8.23
N MET A 190 15.31 -11.86 8.06
CA MET A 190 16.07 -13.04 8.50
C MET A 190 17.37 -13.21 7.72
N ALA A 191 17.34 -13.02 6.40
CA ALA A 191 18.52 -13.07 5.55
C ALA A 191 19.54 -12.02 5.98
N THR A 192 19.11 -10.75 6.16
CA THR A 192 19.97 -9.68 6.66
C THR A 192 20.58 -10.02 8.01
N PHE A 193 19.82 -10.57 8.95
CA PHE A 193 20.34 -10.95 10.26
C PHE A 193 21.42 -12.05 10.15
N VAL A 194 21.15 -13.11 9.38
CA VAL A 194 22.10 -14.22 9.19
C VAL A 194 23.38 -13.74 8.51
N THR A 195 23.27 -12.95 7.44
CA THR A 195 24.44 -12.44 6.71
C THR A 195 25.23 -11.42 7.54
N MET A 196 24.55 -10.63 8.37
CA MET A 196 25.16 -9.62 9.25
C MET A 196 26.06 -10.26 10.32
N VAL A 197 25.68 -11.43 10.84
CA VAL A 197 26.43 -12.17 11.88
C VAL A 197 27.54 -13.06 11.28
N GLY A 198 27.72 -13.06 9.96
CA GLY A 198 28.78 -13.83 9.28
C GLY A 198 28.31 -15.17 8.70
N GLY A 199 27.00 -15.40 8.57
CA GLY A 199 26.44 -16.53 7.82
C GLY A 199 26.48 -16.36 6.29
N ASN A 200 27.24 -15.38 5.78
CA ASN A 200 27.46 -15.21 4.35
C ASN A 200 28.59 -16.13 3.84
N PRO A 201 28.68 -16.41 2.52
CA PRO A 201 29.72 -17.27 1.95
C PRO A 201 31.16 -16.80 2.21
N HIS A 202 31.34 -15.52 2.53
CA HIS A 202 32.64 -14.93 2.85
C HIS A 202 32.98 -15.00 4.35
N HIS A 203 32.06 -15.52 5.18
CA HIS A 203 32.14 -15.55 6.64
C HIS A 203 32.47 -14.20 7.31
N ASP A 204 32.12 -13.08 6.65
CA ASP A 204 32.41 -11.73 7.15
C ASP A 204 31.24 -11.18 7.97
N ALA A 205 31.46 -10.89 9.25
CA ALA A 205 30.48 -10.22 10.08
C ALA A 205 30.55 -8.70 9.86
N TYR A 206 29.85 -8.22 8.83
CA TYR A 206 29.88 -6.81 8.46
C TYR A 206 29.04 -5.92 9.39
N GLY A 207 28.06 -6.44 10.14
CA GLY A 207 27.31 -5.63 11.11
C GLY A 207 26.69 -4.37 10.48
N PHE A 208 26.86 -3.23 11.14
CA PHE A 208 26.47 -1.91 10.63
C PHE A 208 27.57 -1.22 9.81
N ARG A 209 28.42 -1.95 9.09
CA ARG A 209 29.55 -1.36 8.32
C ARG A 209 29.07 -0.33 7.29
N ASN A 210 27.95 -0.58 6.62
CA ASN A 210 27.34 0.34 5.64
C ASN A 210 26.71 1.61 6.27
N TRP A 211 26.70 1.71 7.60
CA TRP A 211 26.23 2.88 8.34
C TRP A 211 27.38 3.72 8.91
N LYS A 212 28.64 3.36 8.60
CA LYS A 212 29.85 4.02 9.09
C LYS A 212 30.58 4.71 7.93
N ASN A 213 31.63 5.47 8.25
CA ASN A 213 32.57 6.06 7.27
C ASN A 213 31.94 7.02 6.23
N GLY A 214 30.88 7.74 6.61
CA GLY A 214 30.26 8.73 5.73
C GLY A 214 29.32 8.17 4.66
N ASP A 215 29.01 6.87 4.71
CA ASP A 215 27.99 6.23 3.86
C ASP A 215 26.57 6.33 4.46
N THR A 216 26.46 6.92 5.66
CA THR A 216 25.22 7.06 6.45
C THR A 216 24.21 8.00 5.78
N ALA A 217 24.68 9.09 5.18
CA ALA A 217 23.85 10.07 4.49
C ALA A 217 24.65 10.64 3.31
N HIS A 218 23.99 10.80 2.17
CA HIS A 218 24.59 11.35 0.96
C HIS A 218 24.03 12.73 0.67
N GLU A 219 24.89 13.60 0.15
CA GLU A 219 24.49 14.91 -0.33
C GLU A 219 23.77 14.76 -1.68
N TYR A 220 22.61 15.42 -1.83
CA TYR A 220 21.80 15.35 -3.03
C TYR A 220 21.70 16.73 -3.69
N TYR A 221 22.17 16.85 -4.94
CA TYR A 221 22.21 18.07 -5.79
C TYR A 221 22.99 19.29 -5.28
N ALA A 222 23.25 19.42 -3.99
CA ALA A 222 24.01 20.50 -3.39
C ALA A 222 25.01 19.93 -2.38
N GLU A 223 26.06 20.66 -2.06
CA GLU A 223 27.06 20.25 -1.08
C GLU A 223 26.66 20.69 0.35
N GLY A 224 27.19 19.99 1.35
CA GLY A 224 27.02 20.30 2.77
C GLY A 224 25.61 20.08 3.31
N ALA A 225 25.22 20.87 4.32
CA ALA A 225 23.95 20.71 5.03
C ALA A 225 22.71 20.80 4.10
N THR A 226 22.81 21.62 3.05
CA THR A 226 21.77 21.74 2.02
C THR A 226 21.63 20.45 1.22
N GLY A 227 22.75 19.80 0.85
CA GLY A 227 22.73 18.49 0.21
C GLY A 227 22.03 17.43 1.04
N ILE A 228 22.32 17.41 2.34
CA ILE A 228 21.71 16.46 3.27
C ILE A 228 20.22 16.74 3.45
N SER A 229 19.78 18.00 3.52
CA SER A 229 18.34 18.30 3.62
C SER A 229 17.59 17.89 2.34
N LEU A 230 18.17 18.12 1.16
CA LEU A 230 17.61 17.66 -0.11
C LEU A 230 17.53 16.13 -0.19
N SER A 231 18.51 15.42 0.37
CA SER A 231 18.50 13.95 0.46
C SER A 231 17.30 13.45 1.29
N ASN A 232 16.95 14.16 2.35
CA ASN A 232 15.77 13.84 3.16
C ASN A 232 14.48 14.14 2.37
N CYS A 233 14.41 15.26 1.64
CA CYS A 233 13.25 15.59 0.82
C CYS A 233 12.94 14.54 -0.26
N ILE A 234 13.95 14.00 -0.93
CA ILE A 234 13.72 12.92 -1.91
C ILE A 234 13.23 11.64 -1.22
N CYS A 235 13.73 11.32 -0.03
CA CYS A 235 13.27 10.18 0.77
C CYS A 235 11.83 10.36 1.24
N VAL A 236 11.44 11.55 1.71
CA VAL A 236 10.04 11.85 2.06
C VAL A 236 9.14 11.70 0.84
N ARG A 237 9.53 12.27 -0.31
CA ARG A 237 8.77 12.11 -1.56
C ARG A 237 8.59 10.65 -1.96
N TYR A 238 9.63 9.83 -1.79
CA TYR A 238 9.54 8.40 -2.08
C TYR A 238 8.68 7.65 -1.05
N ALA A 239 8.76 8.02 0.23
CA ALA A 239 7.90 7.49 1.28
C ALA A 239 6.41 7.81 1.03
N VAL A 240 6.09 8.99 0.49
CA VAL A 240 4.73 9.38 0.06
C VAL A 240 4.16 8.40 -0.96
N PHE A 241 5.00 8.00 -1.92
CA PHE A 241 4.61 7.05 -2.94
C PHE A 241 4.48 5.62 -2.39
N THR A 242 5.41 5.21 -1.52
CA THR A 242 5.47 3.82 -1.03
C THR A 242 4.41 3.54 0.05
N ILE A 243 4.15 4.50 0.95
CA ILE A 243 3.18 4.35 2.05
C ILE A 243 1.82 4.88 1.57
N GLY A 244 1.08 4.03 0.84
CA GLY A 244 -0.34 4.23 0.58
C GLY A 244 -1.24 3.66 1.68
N GLY A 245 -2.56 3.79 1.52
CA GLY A 245 -3.50 2.93 2.25
C GLY A 245 -4.35 3.47 3.42
N PRO A 246 -4.66 4.78 3.59
CA PRO A 246 -5.71 5.19 4.54
C PRO A 246 -7.13 4.91 4.08
N ASP A 247 -7.27 4.83 2.79
CA ASP A 247 -8.47 4.60 2.02
C ASP A 247 -9.12 3.23 2.28
N ILE A 248 -8.35 2.14 2.43
CA ILE A 248 -8.88 0.76 2.53
C ILE A 248 -9.86 0.61 3.70
N ILE A 249 -9.59 1.27 4.83
CA ILE A 249 -10.45 1.21 6.02
C ILE A 249 -11.78 1.92 5.76
N SER A 250 -11.73 3.08 5.09
CA SER A 250 -12.93 3.84 4.71
C SER A 250 -13.73 3.13 3.63
N LEU A 251 -13.07 2.62 2.60
CA LEU A 251 -13.68 1.85 1.50
C LEU A 251 -14.40 0.60 2.03
N SER A 252 -13.77 -0.11 2.96
CA SER A 252 -14.32 -1.34 3.53
C SER A 252 -15.37 -1.10 4.63
N ALA A 253 -15.54 0.15 5.11
CA ALA A 253 -16.41 0.46 6.25
C ALA A 253 -17.87 0.02 6.02
N GLY A 254 -18.35 0.13 4.77
CA GLY A 254 -19.70 -0.28 4.38
C GLY A 254 -19.94 -1.80 4.34
N GLU A 255 -18.87 -2.60 4.24
CA GLU A 255 -18.88 -4.05 4.04
C GLU A 255 -18.56 -4.85 5.31
N ILE A 256 -17.97 -4.20 6.31
CA ILE A 256 -17.60 -4.82 7.60
C ILE A 256 -18.86 -5.13 8.43
N ARG A 257 -18.91 -6.34 9.02
CA ARG A 257 -20.04 -6.79 9.87
C ARG A 257 -20.25 -5.94 11.13
N ASN A 258 -19.18 -5.44 11.75
CA ASN A 258 -19.23 -4.55 12.92
C ASN A 258 -18.19 -3.40 12.83
N PRO A 259 -18.46 -2.34 12.05
CA PRO A 259 -17.48 -1.30 11.75
C PRO A 259 -17.03 -0.55 13.01
N ARG A 260 -17.96 -0.21 13.91
CA ARG A 260 -17.69 0.54 15.15
C ARG A 260 -16.67 -0.10 16.08
N LYS A 261 -16.61 -1.44 16.12
CA LYS A 261 -15.63 -2.17 16.95
C LYS A 261 -14.37 -2.57 16.17
N THR A 262 -14.49 -2.83 14.87
CA THR A 262 -13.38 -3.34 14.05
C THR A 262 -12.49 -2.22 13.55
N ILE A 263 -13.04 -1.10 13.07
CA ILE A 263 -12.27 0.01 12.47
C ILE A 263 -11.23 0.58 13.45
N PRO A 264 -11.57 0.93 14.71
CA PRO A 264 -10.57 1.47 15.64
C PRO A 264 -9.46 0.49 16.00
N LYS A 265 -9.77 -0.82 16.02
CA LYS A 265 -8.77 -1.87 16.26
C LYS A 265 -7.80 -1.97 15.10
N VAL A 266 -8.32 -1.93 13.87
CA VAL A 266 -7.50 -1.98 12.65
C VAL A 266 -6.65 -0.73 12.52
N ALA A 267 -7.20 0.45 12.82
CA ALA A 267 -6.47 1.72 12.79
C ALA A 267 -5.21 1.69 13.68
N LYS A 268 -5.32 1.14 14.90
CA LYS A 268 -4.17 1.02 15.82
C LYS A 268 -3.05 0.12 15.30
N LEU A 269 -3.37 -0.87 14.46
CA LEU A 269 -2.37 -1.78 13.88
C LEU A 269 -1.53 -1.10 12.80
N ILE A 270 -1.95 0.05 12.28
CA ILE A 270 -1.25 0.74 11.19
C ILE A 270 0.11 1.27 11.62
N VAL A 271 0.29 1.78 12.85
CA VAL A 271 1.63 2.18 13.33
C VAL A 271 2.54 0.98 13.47
N GLY A 272 2.02 -0.14 13.98
CA GLY A 272 2.76 -1.39 14.03
C GLY A 272 3.23 -1.81 12.64
N ARG A 273 2.33 -1.71 11.64
CA ARG A 273 2.63 -1.95 10.23
C ARG A 273 3.71 -0.99 9.70
N ILE A 274 3.59 0.31 9.94
CA ILE A 274 4.54 1.33 9.44
C ILE A 274 5.93 1.10 10.03
N LEU A 275 6.02 0.95 11.35
CA LEU A 275 7.30 0.75 12.03
C LEU A 275 7.93 -0.59 11.63
N PHE A 276 7.15 -1.67 11.61
CA PHE A 276 7.70 -2.99 11.33
C PHE A 276 8.10 -3.15 9.85
N PHE A 277 7.19 -2.94 8.89
CA PHE A 277 7.49 -3.25 7.50
C PHE A 277 8.40 -2.21 6.85
N TYR A 278 8.18 -0.93 7.12
CA TYR A 278 8.95 0.13 6.46
C TYR A 278 10.25 0.43 7.19
N VAL A 279 10.21 0.70 8.51
CA VAL A 279 11.44 1.08 9.22
C VAL A 279 12.39 -0.11 9.36
N VAL A 280 11.92 -1.29 9.78
CA VAL A 280 12.79 -2.49 9.88
C VAL A 280 13.18 -2.98 8.49
N GLY A 281 12.28 -2.94 7.51
CA GLY A 281 12.59 -3.31 6.12
C GLY A 281 13.71 -2.44 5.53
N ILE A 282 13.57 -1.12 5.63
CA ILE A 282 14.59 -0.17 5.15
C ILE A 282 15.89 -0.31 5.93
N LEU A 283 15.81 -0.51 7.25
CA LEU A 283 17.00 -0.79 8.06
C LEU A 283 17.71 -2.05 7.56
N ALA A 284 16.97 -3.11 7.27
CA ALA A 284 17.53 -4.35 6.73
C ALA A 284 18.23 -4.14 5.38
N VAL A 285 17.62 -3.36 4.48
CA VAL A 285 18.22 -3.01 3.18
C VAL A 285 19.46 -2.12 3.36
N GLY A 286 19.41 -1.12 4.23
CA GLY A 286 20.54 -0.24 4.51
C GLY A 286 21.71 -0.94 5.22
N ILE A 287 21.45 -2.04 5.93
CA ILE A 287 22.49 -2.89 6.52
C ILE A 287 23.12 -3.78 5.45
N ILE A 288 22.33 -4.47 4.63
CA ILE A 288 22.83 -5.45 3.67
C ILE A 288 23.47 -4.82 2.44
N CYS A 289 22.90 -3.72 1.91
CA CYS A 289 23.36 -3.06 0.70
C CYS A 289 24.26 -1.87 1.02
N ASN A 290 25.39 -1.77 0.33
CA ASN A 290 26.21 -0.55 0.36
C ASN A 290 25.56 0.52 -0.54
N SER A 291 25.28 1.70 0.00
CA SER A 291 24.64 2.82 -0.69
C SER A 291 25.49 3.38 -1.85
N ARG A 292 26.81 3.22 -1.83
CA ARG A 292 27.74 3.67 -2.91
C ARG A 292 28.19 2.53 -3.83
N GLY A 293 27.83 1.28 -3.51
CA GLY A 293 28.40 0.07 -4.11
C GLY A 293 27.96 -0.27 -5.54
N LEU A 294 26.94 0.39 -6.09
CA LEU A 294 26.44 0.12 -7.45
C LEU A 294 27.49 0.36 -8.57
N GLY A 295 28.59 1.07 -8.28
CA GLY A 295 29.72 1.25 -9.20
C GLY A 295 30.90 0.28 -9.03
N ARG A 296 30.88 -0.63 -8.04
CA ARG A 296 32.01 -1.54 -7.71
C ARG A 296 31.78 -3.02 -8.06
N LEU A 297 30.64 -3.34 -8.68
CA LEU A 297 30.31 -4.70 -9.15
C LEU A 297 30.42 -4.83 -10.68
N ARG A 298 31.32 -4.08 -11.31
CA ARG A 298 31.83 -4.33 -12.66
C ARG A 298 33.34 -4.57 -12.59
#